data_AF-A0A2K3JY69-F1
#
_entry.id   AF-A0A2K3JY69-F1
#
_cell.length_a   1.000
_cell.length_b   1.000
_cell.length_c   1.000
_cell.angle_alpha   90.00
_cell.angle_beta   90.00
_cell.angle_gamma   90.00
#
_symmetry.space_group_name_H-M   'P 1'
#
loop_
_entity.id
_entity.type
_entity.pdbx_description
1 polymer ?
#
loop_
_entity_poly.entity_id
_entity_poly.type
_entity_poly.pdbx_seq_one_letter_code
_entity_poly.pdbx_strand_id
1 'polypeptide(L)'
;REKKKRKLFDDSNTPDRLVALYKINDLSHPQTRIKVDLNAQYNQLTGCAVIYDGISVVVVEGKSKTIKRYGKLMLRRINWSDVSKEKEETEDSNDDKPANKCVLVWQGNVAKQNFNKFSVHDCITEAAARKVFMNAGVPHYWDHAVNYEDDGAA
;
A
#
# COMPACT_ATOMS: atom_id res chain seq x y z
N ARG A 1 -26.86 8.02 3.14
CA ARG A 1 -25.50 7.45 2.86
C ARG A 1 -25.03 7.79 1.44
N GLU A 2 -25.87 7.69 0.40
CA GLU A 2 -25.48 7.98 -0.99
C GLU A 2 -25.18 9.45 -1.30
N LYS A 3 -25.95 10.40 -0.75
CA LYS A 3 -25.66 11.84 -0.92
C LYS A 3 -24.25 12.24 -0.42
N LYS A 4 -23.76 11.58 0.65
CA LYS A 4 -22.39 11.76 1.16
C LYS A 4 -21.34 11.12 0.24
N LYS A 5 -21.67 10.02 -0.45
CA LYS A 5 -20.80 9.40 -1.45
C LYS A 5 -20.66 10.33 -2.67
N ARG A 6 -21.76 10.85 -3.23
CA ARG A 6 -21.72 11.78 -4.37
C ARG A 6 -20.80 12.99 -4.11
N LYS A 7 -20.95 13.69 -2.99
CA LYS A 7 -20.05 14.83 -2.63
C LYS A 7 -18.57 14.48 -2.46
N LEU A 8 -18.23 13.21 -2.23
CA LEU A 8 -16.85 12.77 -2.08
C LEU A 8 -16.19 12.44 -3.43
N PHE A 9 -17.01 11.99 -4.40
CA PHE A 9 -16.55 11.46 -5.68
C PHE A 9 -16.94 12.32 -6.89
N ASP A 10 -17.69 13.39 -6.70
CA ASP A 10 -18.16 14.30 -7.75
C ASP A 10 -17.44 15.65 -7.60
N ASP A 11 -16.34 15.80 -8.33
CA ASP A 11 -15.65 17.08 -8.57
C ASP A 11 -15.04 16.99 -9.98
N SER A 12 -15.23 18.07 -10.72
CA SER A 12 -15.28 18.24 -12.18
C SER A 12 -13.92 18.29 -12.91
N ASN A 13 -13.95 17.79 -14.15
CA ASN A 13 -13.20 18.09 -15.39
C ASN A 13 -11.71 17.84 -15.63
N THR A 14 -10.95 17.26 -14.71
CA THR A 14 -9.76 16.41 -15.02
C THR A 14 -9.34 15.79 -13.70
N PRO A 15 -9.36 14.46 -13.54
CA PRO A 15 -9.06 13.87 -12.25
C PRO A 15 -7.56 14.01 -12.02
N ASP A 16 -7.16 14.96 -11.17
CA ASP A 16 -5.89 14.88 -10.47
C ASP A 16 -5.84 13.54 -9.73
N ARG A 17 -5.26 12.55 -10.42
CA ARG A 17 -5.09 11.20 -9.91
C ARG A 17 -3.83 11.25 -9.07
N LEU A 18 -4.00 11.09 -7.78
CA LEU A 18 -2.91 10.95 -6.85
C LEU A 18 -2.58 9.47 -6.70
N VAL A 19 -1.29 9.19 -6.70
CA VAL A 19 -0.72 7.90 -6.35
C VAL A 19 -0.03 8.05 -4.99
N ALA A 20 -0.16 7.03 -4.15
CA ALA A 20 0.64 6.87 -2.96
C ALA A 20 1.28 5.47 -2.96
N LEU A 21 2.59 5.45 -2.73
CA LEU A 21 3.44 4.27 -2.68
C LEU A 21 3.90 4.07 -1.23
N TYR A 22 3.58 2.91 -0.66
CA TYR A 22 3.94 2.53 0.70
C TYR A 22 4.87 1.32 0.67
N LYS A 23 5.83 1.30 1.59
CA LYS A 23 6.70 0.15 1.90
C LYS A 23 6.38 -0.35 3.31
N ILE A 24 6.17 -1.64 3.44
CA ILE A 24 5.95 -2.34 4.71
C ILE A 24 6.92 -3.52 4.80
N ASN A 25 7.48 -3.81 5.97
CA ASN A 25 8.39 -4.95 6.14
C ASN A 25 7.62 -6.29 6.08
N ASP A 26 6.53 -6.40 6.84
CA ASP A 26 5.70 -7.60 6.89
C ASP A 26 4.20 -7.26 6.78
N LEU A 27 3.58 -7.70 5.66
CA LEU A 27 2.14 -7.68 5.44
C LEU A 27 1.57 -9.10 5.36
N SER A 28 2.19 -10.10 5.97
CA SER A 28 1.72 -11.50 5.95
C SER A 28 0.47 -11.74 6.80
N HIS A 29 0.25 -10.95 7.84
CA HIS A 29 -0.85 -11.16 8.78
C HIS A 29 -2.24 -11.04 8.11
N PRO A 30 -3.13 -12.05 8.20
CA PRO A 30 -4.39 -12.07 7.46
C PRO A 30 -5.32 -10.89 7.76
N GLN A 31 -5.40 -10.47 9.03
CA GLN A 31 -6.31 -9.39 9.41
C GLN A 31 -5.86 -8.03 8.85
N THR A 32 -4.55 -7.78 8.81
CA THR A 32 -4.03 -6.53 8.23
C THR A 32 -4.17 -6.54 6.72
N ARG A 33 -3.91 -7.67 6.04
CA ARG A 33 -4.19 -7.84 4.61
C ARG A 33 -5.63 -7.49 4.25
N ILE A 34 -6.60 -8.08 4.98
CA ILE A 34 -8.03 -7.80 4.78
C ILE A 34 -8.33 -6.32 5.03
N LYS A 35 -7.74 -5.72 6.06
CA LYS A 35 -7.93 -4.29 6.37
C LYS A 35 -7.39 -3.40 5.26
N VAL A 36 -6.20 -3.69 4.72
CA VAL A 36 -5.57 -2.97 3.60
C VAL A 36 -6.43 -3.05 2.34
N ASP A 37 -6.88 -4.25 1.97
CA ASP A 37 -7.71 -4.48 0.77
C ASP A 37 -9.10 -3.84 0.89
N LEU A 38 -9.86 -4.18 1.94
CA LEU A 38 -11.23 -3.67 2.10
C LEU A 38 -11.27 -2.14 2.20
N ASN A 39 -10.29 -1.51 2.85
CA ASN A 39 -10.25 -0.04 2.89
C ASN A 39 -9.89 0.58 1.54
N ALA A 40 -9.09 -0.10 0.70
CA ALA A 40 -8.84 0.36 -0.66
C ALA A 40 -10.16 0.36 -1.45
N GLN A 41 -10.90 -0.75 -1.38
CA GLN A 41 -12.19 -0.90 -2.04
C GLN A 41 -13.25 0.08 -1.53
N TYR A 42 -13.39 0.26 -0.20
CA TYR A 42 -14.33 1.21 0.40
C TYR A 42 -14.05 2.67 0.03
N ASN A 43 -12.80 2.99 -0.29
CA ASN A 43 -12.38 4.30 -0.76
C ASN A 43 -12.32 4.42 -2.28
N GLN A 44 -12.77 3.39 -3.02
CA GLN A 44 -12.72 3.33 -4.49
C GLN A 44 -11.31 3.61 -5.03
N LEU A 45 -10.30 3.12 -4.32
CA LEU A 45 -8.90 3.19 -4.74
C LEU A 45 -8.60 2.01 -5.66
N THR A 46 -7.77 2.26 -6.66
CA THR A 46 -7.18 1.22 -7.51
C THR A 46 -5.71 1.06 -7.18
N GLY A 47 -5.07 -0.04 -7.56
CA GLY A 47 -3.66 -0.26 -7.26
C GLY A 47 -3.36 -1.72 -6.99
N CYS A 48 -2.31 -1.98 -6.22
CA CYS A 48 -2.00 -3.34 -5.77
C CYS A 48 -1.23 -3.34 -4.46
N ALA A 49 -1.34 -4.45 -3.73
CA ALA A 49 -0.38 -4.86 -2.71
C ALA A 49 0.43 -6.03 -3.27
N VAL A 50 1.74 -5.88 -3.36
CA VAL A 50 2.66 -6.96 -3.75
C VAL A 50 3.46 -7.33 -2.52
N ILE A 51 3.37 -8.59 -2.14
CA ILE A 51 4.01 -9.14 -0.94
C ILE A 51 5.11 -10.08 -1.42
N TYR A 52 6.34 -9.76 -1.02
CA TYR A 52 7.53 -10.56 -1.27
C TYR A 52 8.31 -10.66 0.04
N ASP A 53 9.19 -11.66 0.16
CA ASP A 53 9.90 -11.96 1.39
C ASP A 53 10.58 -10.71 2.00
N GLY A 54 10.17 -10.36 3.22
CA GLY A 54 10.65 -9.20 3.96
C GLY A 54 10.28 -7.81 3.41
N ILE A 55 9.58 -7.72 2.27
CA ILE A 55 9.18 -6.45 1.64
C ILE A 55 7.80 -6.55 1.01
N SER A 56 6.88 -5.72 1.49
CA SER A 56 5.56 -5.52 0.91
C SER A 56 5.42 -4.11 0.36
N VAL A 57 5.04 -4.00 -0.91
CA VAL A 57 4.83 -2.72 -1.61
C VAL A 57 3.34 -2.54 -1.88
N VAL A 58 2.77 -1.46 -1.37
CA VAL A 58 1.36 -1.11 -1.58
C VAL A 58 1.27 0.17 -2.39
N VAL A 59 0.64 0.10 -3.55
CA VAL A 59 0.32 1.25 -4.39
C VAL A 59 -1.19 1.47 -4.38
N VAL A 60 -1.59 2.72 -4.17
CA VAL A 60 -2.98 3.15 -4.36
C VAL A 60 -3.06 4.38 -5.23
N GLU A 61 -3.99 4.39 -6.17
CA GLU A 61 -4.32 5.49 -7.07
C GLU A 61 -5.75 5.94 -6.80
N GLY A 62 -5.98 7.25 -6.67
CA GLY A 62 -7.30 7.78 -6.41
C GLY A 62 -7.35 9.30 -6.32
N LYS A 63 -8.41 9.82 -5.69
CA LYS A 63 -8.60 11.26 -5.47
C LYS A 63 -7.92 11.68 -4.17
N SER A 64 -7.56 12.97 -4.06
CA SER A 64 -6.88 13.52 -2.88
C SER A 64 -7.56 13.17 -1.54
N LYS A 65 -8.90 13.27 -1.47
CA LYS A 65 -9.66 12.98 -0.25
C LYS A 65 -9.55 11.50 0.16
N THR A 66 -9.57 10.57 -0.80
CA THR A 66 -9.53 9.13 -0.54
C THR A 66 -8.10 8.65 -0.25
N ILE A 67 -7.11 9.17 -0.98
CA ILE A 67 -5.68 8.95 -0.70
C ILE A 67 -5.32 9.42 0.72
N LYS A 68 -5.72 10.64 1.12
CA LYS A 68 -5.49 11.13 2.49
C LYS A 68 -6.14 10.24 3.56
N ARG A 69 -7.34 9.73 3.31
CA ARG A 69 -8.02 8.82 4.25
C ARG A 69 -7.29 7.48 4.35
N TYR A 70 -6.83 6.94 3.24
CA TYR A 70 -6.07 5.69 3.20
C TYR A 70 -4.69 5.86 3.81
N GLY A 71 -4.00 6.98 3.59
CA GLY A 71 -2.75 7.29 4.27
C GLY A 71 -2.89 7.35 5.80
N LYS A 72 -3.99 7.90 6.32
CA LYS A 72 -4.29 7.84 7.77
C LYS A 72 -4.51 6.40 8.27
N LEU A 73 -5.07 5.52 7.45
CA LEU A 73 -5.18 4.11 7.78
C LEU A 73 -3.79 3.49 7.90
N MET A 74 -3.00 3.61 6.82
CA MET A 74 -1.69 2.96 6.68
C MET A 74 -0.68 3.50 7.69
N LEU A 75 -0.61 4.81 7.89
CA LEU A 75 0.47 5.43 8.69
C LEU A 75 0.11 5.66 10.16
N ARG A 76 -1.17 5.53 10.56
CA ARG A 76 -1.61 5.90 11.92
C ARG A 76 -2.56 4.92 12.60
N ARG A 77 -3.46 4.27 11.87
CA ARG A 77 -4.53 3.43 12.47
C ARG A 77 -4.22 1.94 12.48
N ILE A 78 -3.20 1.52 11.75
CA ILE A 78 -2.66 0.17 11.83
C ILE A 78 -1.41 0.29 12.69
N ASN A 79 -1.37 -0.43 13.79
CA ASN A 79 -0.15 -0.54 14.57
C ASN A 79 0.68 -1.70 14.00
N TRP A 80 1.65 -1.38 13.15
CA TRP A 80 2.43 -2.38 12.42
C TRP A 80 3.37 -3.18 13.32
N SER A 81 3.87 -2.56 14.40
CA SER A 81 4.76 -3.22 15.36
C SER A 81 4.04 -4.22 16.26
N ASP A 82 2.75 -4.00 16.55
CA ASP A 82 1.97 -4.96 17.36
C ASP A 82 1.61 -6.20 16.53
N VAL A 83 1.36 -6.01 15.24
CA VAL A 83 1.03 -7.09 14.30
C VAL A 83 2.19 -8.07 14.13
N SER A 84 3.44 -7.62 14.25
CA SER A 84 4.59 -8.53 14.23
C SER A 84 4.72 -9.34 15.52
N LYS A 85 4.43 -8.73 16.68
CA LYS A 85 4.49 -9.42 17.99
C LYS A 85 3.46 -10.54 18.11
N GLU A 86 2.22 -10.29 17.68
CA GLU A 86 1.17 -11.32 17.65
C GLU A 86 1.58 -12.55 16.81
N LYS A 87 2.42 -12.34 15.79
CA LYS A 87 2.94 -13.42 14.94
C LYS A 87 4.10 -14.16 15.61
N GLU A 88 5.06 -13.44 16.21
CA GLU A 88 6.18 -14.04 16.95
C GLU A 88 5.72 -14.86 18.17
N GLU A 89 4.62 -14.50 18.83
CA GLU A 89 4.03 -15.33 19.90
C GLU A 89 3.44 -16.66 19.37
N THR A 90 3.14 -16.74 18.06
CA THR A 90 2.56 -17.93 17.42
C THR A 90 3.56 -18.74 16.60
N GLU A 91 4.71 -18.15 16.22
CA GLU A 91 5.76 -18.76 15.40
C GLU A 91 7.13 -18.46 16.02
N ASP A 92 7.93 -19.49 16.29
CA ASP A 92 9.26 -19.45 16.90
C ASP A 92 10.28 -18.72 15.97
N SER A 93 10.18 -17.39 15.91
CA SER A 93 10.79 -16.52 14.91
C SER A 93 11.88 -15.65 15.53
N ASN A 94 13.09 -15.73 14.97
CA ASN A 94 14.31 -15.02 15.35
C ASN A 94 14.13 -13.51 15.66
N ASP A 95 14.70 -13.10 16.80
CA ASP A 95 14.72 -11.76 17.42
C ASP A 95 15.52 -10.68 16.64
N ASP A 96 16.06 -11.02 15.46
CA ASP A 96 16.96 -10.15 14.67
C ASP A 96 16.25 -9.33 13.57
N LYS A 97 14.93 -9.48 13.38
CA LYS A 97 14.21 -8.72 12.35
C LYS A 97 13.91 -7.29 12.83
N PRO A 98 14.08 -6.27 11.97
CA PRO A 98 13.70 -4.91 12.31
C PRO A 98 12.19 -4.82 12.58
N ALA A 99 11.81 -4.00 13.55
CA ALA A 99 10.41 -3.78 13.90
C ALA A 99 9.57 -3.41 12.67
N ASN A 100 8.45 -4.11 12.49
CA ASN A 100 7.59 -3.92 11.33
C ASN A 100 6.99 -2.50 11.31
N LYS A 101 7.17 -1.78 10.21
CA LYS A 101 6.65 -0.42 10.01
C LYS A 101 6.09 -0.25 8.61
N CYS A 102 5.21 0.74 8.45
CA CYS A 102 4.74 1.21 7.16
C CYS A 102 5.22 2.65 6.94
N VAL A 103 5.89 2.88 5.82
CA VAL A 103 6.38 4.21 5.44
C VAL A 103 5.78 4.64 4.11
N LEU A 104 5.57 5.95 3.95
CA LEU A 104 5.19 6.53 2.67
C LEU A 104 6.47 6.81 1.88
N VAL A 105 6.70 6.03 0.83
CA VAL A 105 7.86 6.18 -0.07
C VAL A 105 7.69 7.39 -0.96
N TRP A 106 6.50 7.52 -1.56
CA TRP A 106 6.21 8.59 -2.49
C TRP A 106 4.72 8.86 -2.60
N GLN A 107 4.36 10.13 -2.83
CA GLN A 107 3.02 10.53 -3.19
C GLN A 107 3.07 11.64 -4.24
N GLY A 108 2.31 11.50 -5.32
CA GLY A 108 2.30 12.51 -6.37
C GLY A 108 1.17 12.34 -7.38
N ASN A 109 0.98 13.37 -8.21
CA ASN A 109 0.01 13.35 -9.30
C ASN A 109 0.55 12.55 -10.48
N VAL A 110 -0.33 11.80 -11.14
CA VAL A 110 -0.01 11.09 -12.38
C VAL A 110 -1.02 11.44 -13.47
N ALA A 111 -0.54 11.51 -14.71
CA ALA A 111 -1.39 11.84 -15.86
C ALA A 111 -2.40 10.74 -16.19
N LYS A 112 -2.07 9.48 -15.88
CA LYS A 112 -2.88 8.30 -16.24
C LYS A 112 -2.94 7.30 -15.08
N GLN A 113 -4.10 6.68 -14.93
CA GLN A 113 -4.33 5.50 -14.09
C GLN A 113 -3.69 4.24 -14.70
N ASN A 114 -2.95 3.48 -13.89
CA ASN A 114 -2.32 2.23 -14.35
C ASN A 114 -3.06 0.98 -13.87
N PHE A 115 -3.84 1.08 -12.80
CA PHE A 115 -4.55 -0.06 -12.21
C PHE A 115 -6.05 0.12 -12.29
N ASN A 116 -6.81 -0.92 -12.69
CA ASN A 116 -8.28 -0.81 -12.82
C ASN A 116 -9.06 -1.21 -11.55
N LYS A 117 -8.44 -1.99 -10.67
CA LYS A 117 -8.97 -2.43 -9.38
C LYS A 117 -7.82 -2.51 -8.38
N PHE A 118 -8.14 -2.70 -7.10
CA PHE A 118 -7.13 -3.09 -6.13
C PHE A 118 -6.98 -4.62 -6.14
N SER A 119 -5.75 -5.12 -6.09
CA SER A 119 -5.45 -6.55 -6.01
C SER A 119 -4.28 -6.83 -5.06
N VAL A 120 -4.29 -8.01 -4.45
CA VAL A 120 -3.19 -8.49 -3.60
C VAL A 120 -2.47 -9.62 -4.32
N HIS A 121 -1.14 -9.58 -4.31
CA HIS A 121 -0.28 -10.56 -4.98
C HIS A 121 0.78 -11.07 -4.00
N ASP A 122 0.74 -12.36 -3.68
CA ASP A 122 1.83 -13.05 -3.00
C ASP A 122 2.84 -13.54 -4.04
N CYS A 123 4.09 -13.12 -3.91
CA CYS A 123 5.17 -13.42 -4.84
C CYS A 123 6.28 -14.18 -4.12
N ILE A 124 6.74 -15.27 -4.74
CA ILE A 124 7.82 -16.11 -4.20
C ILE A 124 9.20 -15.52 -4.54
N THR A 125 9.31 -14.82 -5.68
CA THR A 125 10.57 -14.24 -6.14
C THR A 125 10.43 -12.74 -6.39
N GLU A 126 11.52 -12.00 -6.21
CA GLU A 126 11.56 -10.58 -6.50
C GLU A 126 11.20 -10.29 -7.96
N ALA A 127 11.68 -11.13 -8.87
CA ALA A 127 11.35 -11.02 -10.29
C ALA A 127 9.84 -11.14 -10.55
N ALA A 128 9.13 -12.01 -9.82
CA ALA A 128 7.67 -12.12 -9.90
C ALA A 128 6.98 -10.87 -9.34
N ALA A 129 7.47 -10.34 -8.21
CA ALA A 129 6.97 -9.11 -7.60
C ALA A 129 7.11 -7.92 -8.57
N ARG A 130 8.31 -7.71 -9.12
CA ARG A 130 8.59 -6.68 -10.11
C ARG A 130 7.77 -6.85 -11.39
N LYS A 131 7.51 -8.10 -11.81
CA LYS A 131 6.69 -8.40 -12.99
C LYS A 131 5.24 -7.88 -12.85
N VAL A 132 4.67 -7.85 -11.64
CA VAL A 132 3.34 -7.26 -11.41
C VAL A 132 3.33 -5.78 -11.82
N PHE A 133 4.33 -5.01 -11.39
CA PHE A 133 4.45 -3.59 -11.73
C PHE A 133 4.84 -3.36 -13.19
N MET A 134 5.67 -4.24 -13.76
CA MET A 134 6.01 -4.20 -15.18
C MET A 134 4.77 -4.38 -16.07
N ASN A 135 3.90 -5.35 -15.73
CA ASN A 135 2.65 -5.58 -16.45
C ASN A 135 1.69 -4.37 -16.36
N ALA A 136 1.77 -3.59 -15.28
CA ALA A 136 1.02 -2.34 -15.11
C ALA A 136 1.70 -1.13 -15.79
N GLY A 137 2.89 -1.27 -16.36
CA GLY A 137 3.64 -0.18 -16.99
C GLY A 137 4.37 0.75 -16.01
N VAL A 138 4.48 0.36 -14.74
CA VAL A 138 5.10 1.17 -13.67
C VAL A 138 6.18 0.40 -12.88
N PRO A 139 7.13 -0.28 -13.54
CA PRO A 139 8.15 -1.06 -12.84
C PRO A 139 8.99 -0.23 -11.86
N HIS A 140 9.17 1.06 -12.16
CA HIS A 140 9.87 2.02 -11.31
C HIS A 140 9.23 2.21 -9.93
N TYR A 141 7.95 1.87 -9.72
CA TYR A 141 7.34 1.90 -8.38
C TYR A 141 7.92 0.83 -7.47
N TRP A 142 8.18 -0.37 -8.00
CA TRP A 142 8.86 -1.43 -7.27
C TRP A 142 10.29 -1.01 -6.94
N ASP A 143 11.02 -0.58 -7.97
CA ASP A 143 12.44 -0.20 -7.86
C ASP A 143 12.60 0.96 -6.84
N HIS A 144 11.70 1.95 -6.84
CA HIS A 144 11.72 3.04 -5.87
C HIS A 144 11.45 2.55 -4.44
N ALA A 145 10.47 1.66 -4.24
CA ALA A 145 10.17 1.15 -2.90
C ALA A 145 11.27 0.25 -2.32
N VAL A 146 11.86 -0.64 -3.14
CA VAL A 146 12.94 -1.52 -2.67
C VAL A 146 14.16 -0.71 -2.26
N ASN A 147 14.55 0.27 -3.08
CA ASN A 147 15.70 1.15 -2.81
C ASN A 147 15.40 2.28 -1.81
N TYR A 148 14.17 2.41 -1.31
CA TYR A 148 13.83 3.42 -0.32
C TYR A 148 14.49 3.10 1.03
N GLU A 149 15.37 3.98 1.47
CA GLU A 149 15.91 4.02 2.82
C GLU A 149 15.12 5.02 3.65
N ASP A 150 14.69 4.59 4.83
CA ASP A 150 13.93 5.45 5.74
C ASP A 150 14.92 6.19 6.65
N ASP A 151 15.29 7.41 6.26
CA ASP A 151 16.26 8.25 6.98
C ASP A 151 15.77 8.74 8.35
N GLY A 152 14.62 8.25 8.83
CA GLY A 152 14.09 8.57 10.16
C GLY A 152 13.68 10.03 10.37
N ALA A 153 13.65 10.83 9.31
CA ALA A 153 13.22 12.22 9.35
C ALA A 153 11.68 12.29 9.42
N ALA A 154 11.15 12.23 10.64
CA ALA A 154 9.79 12.66 11.00
C ALA A 154 9.85 13.98 11.79
#